data_AF-A0A2A6CXQ4-F1
#
_entry.id   AF-A0A2A6CXQ4-F1
#
_cell.length_a   1.000
_cell.length_b   1.000
_cell.length_c   1.000
_cell.angle_alpha   90.00
_cell.angle_beta   90.00
_cell.angle_gamma   90.00
#
_symmetry.space_group_name_H-M   'P 1'
#
loop_
_entity.id
_entity.type
_entity.pdbx_description
1 polymer ?
#
loop_
_entity_poly.entity_id
_entity_poly.type
_entity_poly.pdbx_seq_one_letter_code
_entity_poly.pdbx_strand_id
1 'polypeptide(L)'
;MSDYFVSIEMERAFSTTFHIKFVISPILHCICFYCLIRETPQNQHEVRFFLMFLQIVVAVQDVVNDIMLEPIPLLPLPAAYFVGLGVRIGVPLNLILSLEVASSATMAVSIILCFLHKHQTIIDDLSRLKMRKRVYHLLCFCCGCMCTFIFIAVLTSPSDFASSNRAIATYKINITWIRQRGPYMVLEKNLYTRAAGLLFLTNALISGISTNAMYWHILHYLNNATSSGSVSTRNMIKRSVLALYIQLFAPSFFLGLPMVICFLFLSTDTGDFMTCYVLCYILQLHSPAHSIVLLSITPAYRRFLLSFFPQRSRVKQHPYRSLPHLPRQISHVFLHIGSALHRLGIHRRPSISFE
;
A
#
# COMPACT_ATOMS: atom_id res chain seq x y z
N MET A 1 -29.91 -9.18 -24.41
CA MET A 1 -28.57 -9.44 -23.86
C MET A 1 -27.67 -8.46 -24.57
N SER A 2 -27.30 -7.38 -23.89
CA SER A 2 -26.56 -6.23 -24.44
C SER A 2 -25.28 -6.70 -25.13
N ASP A 3 -25.00 -6.17 -26.32
CA ASP A 3 -23.79 -6.48 -27.07
C ASP A 3 -22.55 -6.21 -26.20
N TYR A 4 -21.76 -7.25 -25.99
CA TYR A 4 -20.54 -7.20 -25.19
C TYR A 4 -19.41 -6.67 -26.06
N PHE A 5 -19.45 -5.35 -26.28
CA PHE A 5 -18.61 -4.66 -27.25
C PHE A 5 -17.98 -3.43 -26.61
N VAL A 6 -16.65 -3.34 -26.69
CA VAL A 6 -15.92 -2.13 -26.34
C VAL A 6 -15.86 -1.27 -27.60
N SER A 7 -16.55 -0.13 -27.59
CA SER A 7 -16.49 0.80 -28.72
C SER A 7 -15.07 1.39 -28.86
N ILE A 8 -14.77 1.94 -30.05
CA ILE A 8 -13.48 2.61 -30.29
C ILE A 8 -13.27 3.75 -29.31
N GLU A 9 -14.34 4.47 -29.00
CA GLU A 9 -14.34 5.62 -28.09
C GLU A 9 -14.03 5.17 -26.67
N MET A 10 -14.62 4.06 -26.21
CA MET A 10 -14.32 3.48 -24.90
C MET A 10 -12.86 3.01 -24.81
N GLU A 11 -12.39 2.27 -25.82
CA GLU A 11 -10.99 1.82 -25.91
C GLU A 11 -10.02 3.00 -25.85
N ARG A 12 -10.26 4.05 -26.67
CA ARG A 12 -9.45 5.27 -26.67
C ARG A 12 -9.48 6.00 -25.33
N ALA A 13 -10.64 6.08 -24.66
CA ALA A 13 -10.74 6.68 -23.34
C ALA A 13 -9.91 5.89 -22.31
N PHE A 14 -9.94 4.56 -22.37
CA PHE A 14 -9.18 3.69 -21.47
C PHE A 14 -7.67 3.81 -21.70
N SER A 15 -7.26 3.77 -22.97
CA SER A 15 -5.87 4.00 -23.41
C SER A 15 -5.36 5.40 -23.01
N THR A 16 -6.21 6.43 -23.14
CA THR A 16 -5.86 7.79 -22.69
C THR A 16 -5.56 7.84 -21.20
N THR A 17 -6.30 7.10 -20.37
CA THR A 17 -6.01 6.98 -18.94
C THR A 17 -4.63 6.37 -18.69
N PHE A 18 -4.26 5.31 -19.42
CA PHE A 18 -2.90 4.75 -19.33
C PHE A 18 -1.83 5.76 -19.72
N HIS A 19 -2.02 6.51 -20.81
CA HIS A 19 -1.05 7.52 -21.23
C HIS A 19 -0.89 8.66 -20.21
N ILE A 20 -2.00 9.15 -19.65
CA ILE A 20 -1.97 10.18 -18.59
C ILE A 20 -1.25 9.62 -17.35
N LYS A 21 -1.60 8.40 -16.94
CA LYS A 21 -0.96 7.72 -15.81
C LYS A 21 0.54 7.50 -16.06
N PHE A 22 0.93 7.12 -17.27
CA PHE A 22 2.32 6.91 -17.66
C PHE A 22 3.15 8.20 -17.60
N VAL A 23 2.55 9.38 -17.78
CA VAL A 23 3.26 10.66 -17.60
C VAL A 23 3.35 11.03 -16.12
N ILE A 24 2.24 10.93 -15.39
CA ILE A 24 2.14 11.40 -14.00
C ILE A 24 2.91 10.48 -13.04
N SER A 25 2.76 9.16 -13.18
CA SER A 25 3.25 8.20 -12.20
C SER A 25 4.78 8.19 -12.11
N PRO A 26 5.57 8.17 -13.20
CA PRO A 26 7.03 8.23 -13.11
C PRO A 26 7.55 9.48 -12.40
N ILE A 27 6.92 10.65 -12.60
CA ILE A 27 7.27 11.88 -11.89
C ILE A 27 7.04 11.68 -10.38
N LEU A 28 5.86 11.17 -10.01
CA LEU A 28 5.54 10.86 -8.62
C LEU A 28 6.50 9.80 -8.03
N HIS A 29 6.85 8.76 -8.77
CA HIS A 29 7.82 7.75 -8.36
C HIS A 29 9.18 8.37 -8.10
N CYS A 30 9.68 9.22 -8.99
CA CYS A 30 10.97 9.89 -8.82
C CYS A 30 10.99 10.75 -7.55
N ILE A 31 9.94 11.54 -7.31
CA ILE A 31 9.82 12.37 -6.10
C ILE A 31 9.74 11.47 -4.85
N CYS A 32 8.95 10.39 -4.88
CA CYS A 32 8.85 9.44 -3.78
C CYS A 32 10.18 8.77 -3.48
N PHE A 33 10.92 8.32 -4.50
CA PHE A 33 12.23 7.71 -4.33
C PHE A 33 13.23 8.70 -3.74
N TYR A 34 13.27 9.93 -4.24
CA TYR A 34 14.10 10.97 -3.66
C TYR A 34 13.81 11.16 -2.17
N CYS A 35 12.53 11.35 -1.83
CA CYS A 35 12.07 11.50 -0.46
C CYS A 35 12.41 10.29 0.43
N LEU A 36 12.22 9.08 -0.07
CA LEU A 36 12.54 7.84 0.65
C LEU A 36 14.04 7.68 0.89
N ILE A 37 14.89 8.14 -0.04
CA ILE A 37 16.35 8.02 0.11
C ILE A 37 16.90 9.11 1.02
N ARG A 38 16.43 10.36 0.85
CA ARG A 38 17.05 11.56 1.45
C ARG A 38 16.29 12.13 2.65
N GLU A 39 14.96 12.06 2.64
CA GLU A 39 14.11 12.79 3.58
C GLU A 39 13.49 11.89 4.67
N THR A 40 13.66 10.56 4.60
CA THR A 40 13.12 9.66 5.62
C THR A 40 13.84 9.87 6.97
N PRO A 41 13.11 10.18 8.05
CA PRO A 41 13.70 10.34 9.39
C PRO A 41 14.40 9.07 9.90
N GLN A 42 15.44 9.24 10.72
CA GLN A 42 16.24 8.13 11.26
C GLN A 42 15.40 7.11 12.05
N ASN A 43 14.36 7.55 12.77
CA ASN A 43 13.48 6.67 13.53
C ASN A 43 12.54 5.80 12.67
N GLN A 44 12.58 5.95 11.35
CA GLN A 44 11.82 5.16 10.38
C GLN A 44 12.71 4.34 9.43
N HIS A 45 14.01 4.23 9.72
CA HIS A 45 14.98 3.62 8.81
C HIS A 45 14.66 2.16 8.45
N GLU A 46 14.14 1.34 9.37
CA GLU A 46 13.78 -0.05 9.05
C GLU A 46 12.55 -0.14 8.12
N VAL A 47 11.52 0.67 8.40
CA VAL A 47 10.30 0.75 7.57
C VAL A 47 10.61 1.33 6.18
N ARG A 48 11.62 2.19 6.08
CA ARG A 48 12.08 2.78 4.82
C ARG A 48 12.39 1.74 3.76
N PHE A 49 13.06 0.63 4.12
CA PHE A 49 13.40 -0.41 3.17
C PHE A 49 12.16 -1.09 2.59
N PHE A 50 11.15 -1.36 3.42
CA PHE A 50 9.87 -1.91 2.96
C PHE A 50 9.14 -0.94 2.04
N LEU A 51 9.10 0.35 2.38
CA LEU A 51 8.46 1.37 1.54
C LEU A 51 9.19 1.59 0.22
N MET A 52 10.53 1.56 0.21
CA MET A 52 11.31 1.60 -1.03
C MET A 52 11.05 0.38 -1.91
N PHE A 53 11.05 -0.82 -1.33
CA PHE A 53 10.74 -2.04 -2.06
C PHE A 53 9.33 -1.99 -2.66
N LEU A 54 8.34 -1.57 -1.88
CA LEU A 54 6.97 -1.37 -2.35
C LEU A 54 6.92 -0.37 -3.51
N GLN A 55 7.62 0.76 -3.41
CA GLN A 55 7.66 1.76 -4.47
C GLN A 55 8.31 1.21 -5.76
N ILE A 56 9.32 0.33 -5.66
CA ILE A 56 9.92 -0.36 -6.82
C ILE A 56 8.91 -1.30 -7.45
N VAL A 57 8.23 -2.13 -6.66
CA VAL A 57 7.24 -3.09 -7.16
C VAL A 57 6.11 -2.36 -7.90
N VAL A 58 5.59 -1.26 -7.31
CA VAL A 58 4.54 -0.45 -7.96
C VAL A 58 5.06 0.20 -9.25
N ALA A 59 6.30 0.72 -9.26
CA ALA A 59 6.88 1.29 -10.48
C ALA A 59 7.06 0.25 -11.60
N VAL A 60 7.50 -0.96 -11.25
CA VAL A 60 7.60 -2.09 -12.19
C VAL A 60 6.22 -2.46 -12.73
N GLN A 61 5.22 -2.50 -11.87
CA GLN A 61 3.83 -2.78 -12.26
C GLN A 61 3.29 -1.72 -13.23
N ASP A 62 3.59 -0.45 -13.02
CA ASP A 62 3.22 0.61 -13.98
C ASP A 62 3.90 0.43 -15.34
N VAL A 63 5.18 0.05 -15.38
CA VAL A 63 5.87 -0.25 -16.65
C VAL A 63 5.23 -1.44 -17.36
N VAL A 64 4.96 -2.53 -16.63
CA VAL A 64 4.34 -3.74 -17.19
C VAL A 64 2.94 -3.44 -17.70
N ASN A 65 2.10 -2.78 -16.91
CA ASN A 65 0.70 -2.57 -17.23
C ASN A 65 0.50 -1.44 -18.25
N ASP A 66 1.19 -0.31 -18.10
CA ASP A 66 0.94 0.90 -18.90
C ASP A 66 1.72 0.89 -20.23
N ILE A 67 2.88 0.23 -20.29
CA ILE A 67 3.72 0.17 -21.50
C ILE A 67 3.67 -1.20 -22.15
N MET A 68 3.90 -2.28 -21.39
CA MET A 68 4.07 -3.59 -21.99
C MET A 68 2.73 -4.21 -22.42
N LEU A 69 1.73 -4.16 -21.53
CA LEU A 69 0.47 -4.89 -21.67
C LEU A 69 -0.65 -4.02 -22.23
N GLU A 70 -0.90 -2.86 -21.63
CA GLU A 70 -2.06 -1.97 -21.87
C GLU A 70 -3.35 -2.77 -22.11
N PRO A 71 -3.86 -3.47 -21.07
CA PRO A 71 -4.97 -4.37 -21.21
C PRO A 71 -6.29 -3.61 -21.38
N ILE A 72 -7.13 -4.07 -22.32
CA ILE A 72 -8.54 -3.68 -22.41
C ILE A 72 -9.37 -4.85 -21.87
N PRO A 73 -9.86 -4.77 -20.62
CA PRO A 73 -10.56 -5.87 -19.97
C PRO A 73 -12.01 -5.98 -20.45
N LEU A 74 -12.49 -7.22 -20.57
CA LEU A 74 -13.88 -7.56 -20.90
C LEU A 74 -14.60 -8.17 -19.68
N LEU A 75 -14.26 -7.76 -18.45
CA LEU A 75 -14.87 -8.34 -17.23
C LEU A 75 -16.38 -8.02 -17.12
N PRO A 76 -17.22 -8.91 -16.54
CA PRO A 76 -16.87 -10.18 -15.89
C PRO A 76 -16.68 -11.39 -16.82
N LEU A 77 -16.63 -11.21 -18.14
CA LEU A 77 -16.06 -12.24 -19.01
C LEU A 77 -14.53 -12.24 -18.77
N PRO A 78 -13.89 -13.37 -18.41
CA PRO A 78 -12.46 -13.40 -18.11
C PRO A 78 -11.65 -13.37 -19.41
N ALA A 79 -11.77 -12.26 -20.12
CA ALA A 79 -11.21 -12.00 -21.43
C ALA A 79 -10.59 -10.59 -21.45
N ALA A 80 -9.53 -10.43 -22.23
CA ALA A 80 -8.92 -9.14 -22.51
C ALA A 80 -8.24 -9.20 -23.88
N TYR A 81 -8.10 -8.05 -24.52
CA TYR A 81 -7.10 -7.86 -25.57
C TYR A 81 -6.12 -6.78 -25.15
N PHE A 82 -4.96 -6.77 -25.79
CA PHE A 82 -3.80 -6.04 -25.34
C PHE A 82 -3.31 -5.14 -26.46
N VAL A 83 -3.11 -3.87 -26.15
CA VAL A 83 -2.66 -2.86 -27.12
C VAL A 83 -1.29 -2.29 -26.76
N GLY A 84 -0.64 -2.77 -25.71
CA GLY A 84 0.65 -2.26 -25.23
C GLY A 84 1.81 -2.50 -26.20
N LEU A 85 2.87 -1.72 -26.03
CA LEU A 85 4.09 -1.81 -26.86
C LEU A 85 4.77 -3.17 -26.73
N GLY A 86 4.82 -3.74 -25.52
CA GLY A 86 5.50 -5.01 -25.26
C GLY A 86 4.92 -6.17 -26.07
N VAL A 87 3.59 -6.27 -26.10
CA VAL A 87 2.91 -7.29 -26.92
C VAL A 87 3.06 -7.01 -28.42
N ARG A 88 3.13 -5.74 -28.85
CA ARG A 88 3.31 -5.37 -30.27
C ARG A 88 4.69 -5.71 -30.83
N ILE A 89 5.74 -5.58 -30.01
CA ILE A 89 7.11 -5.95 -30.41
C ILE A 89 7.38 -7.46 -30.28
N GLY A 90 6.35 -8.26 -29.97
CA GLY A 90 6.42 -9.72 -29.96
C GLY A 90 6.92 -10.33 -28.65
N VAL A 91 6.93 -9.59 -27.53
CA VAL A 91 7.22 -10.20 -26.22
C VAL A 91 6.12 -11.22 -25.91
N PRO A 92 6.46 -12.45 -25.48
CA PRO A 92 5.48 -13.48 -25.15
C PRO A 92 4.47 -13.00 -24.11
N LEU A 93 3.17 -13.10 -24.42
CA LEU A 93 2.09 -12.65 -23.55
C LEU A 93 2.13 -13.32 -22.17
N ASN A 94 2.43 -14.62 -22.10
CA ASN A 94 2.58 -15.34 -20.83
C ASN A 94 3.64 -14.71 -19.93
N LEU A 95 4.76 -14.24 -20.49
CA LEU A 95 5.83 -13.61 -19.71
C LEU A 95 5.36 -12.31 -19.08
N ILE A 96 4.71 -11.44 -19.86
CA ILE A 96 4.20 -10.14 -19.38
C ILE A 96 3.11 -10.36 -18.32
N LEU A 97 2.17 -11.28 -18.57
CA LEU A 97 1.12 -11.63 -17.60
C LEU A 97 1.70 -12.23 -16.31
N SER A 98 2.74 -13.05 -16.42
CA SER A 98 3.42 -13.62 -15.25
C SER A 98 4.09 -12.54 -14.42
N LEU A 99 4.74 -11.57 -15.06
CA LEU A 99 5.32 -10.42 -14.39
C LEU A 99 4.24 -9.61 -13.67
N GLU A 100 3.10 -9.35 -14.31
CA GLU A 100 1.99 -8.58 -13.74
C GLU A 100 1.34 -9.26 -12.52
N VAL A 101 1.06 -10.56 -12.63
CA VAL A 101 0.45 -11.32 -11.53
C VAL A 101 1.44 -11.48 -10.37
N ALA A 102 2.72 -11.73 -10.66
CA ALA A 102 3.75 -11.88 -9.65
C ALA A 102 4.08 -10.55 -8.95
N SER A 103 4.12 -9.42 -9.68
CA SER A 103 4.33 -8.09 -9.09
C SER A 103 3.16 -7.71 -8.16
N SER A 104 1.92 -7.96 -8.59
CA SER A 104 0.71 -7.76 -7.77
C SER A 104 0.74 -8.61 -6.50
N ALA A 105 1.10 -9.89 -6.61
CA ALA A 105 1.26 -10.77 -5.45
C ALA A 105 2.38 -10.30 -4.52
N THR A 106 3.52 -9.87 -5.08
CA THR A 106 4.66 -9.33 -4.33
C THR A 106 4.26 -8.07 -3.58
N MET A 107 3.47 -7.19 -4.19
CA MET A 107 2.94 -6.00 -3.52
C MET A 107 2.06 -6.37 -2.33
N ALA A 108 1.08 -7.25 -2.52
CA ALA A 108 0.18 -7.69 -1.44
C ALA A 108 0.95 -8.32 -0.27
N VAL A 109 1.90 -9.21 -0.57
CA VAL A 109 2.79 -9.83 0.44
C VAL A 109 3.64 -8.78 1.14
N SER A 110 4.19 -7.80 0.42
CA SER A 110 5.01 -6.74 1.00
C SER A 110 4.24 -5.88 1.99
N ILE A 111 2.97 -5.58 1.71
CA ILE A 111 2.08 -4.85 2.63
C ILE A 111 1.92 -5.64 3.94
N ILE A 112 1.62 -6.94 3.85
CA ILE A 112 1.47 -7.81 5.02
C ILE A 112 2.77 -7.89 5.81
N LEU A 113 3.90 -8.12 5.14
CA LEU A 113 5.22 -8.21 5.78
C LEU A 113 5.62 -6.88 6.44
N CYS A 114 5.25 -5.74 5.84
CA CYS A 114 5.49 -4.42 6.44
C CYS A 114 4.72 -4.24 7.75
N PHE A 115 3.43 -4.59 7.78
CA PHE A 115 2.65 -4.58 9.01
C PHE A 115 3.15 -5.57 10.03
N LEU A 116 3.51 -6.79 9.61
CA LEU A 116 4.07 -7.80 10.49
C LEU A 116 5.38 -7.32 11.10
N HIS A 117 6.29 -6.78 10.30
CA HIS A 117 7.54 -6.21 10.79
C HIS A 117 7.29 -5.09 11.80
N LYS A 118 6.39 -4.15 11.48
CA LYS A 118 6.04 -3.05 12.39
C LYS A 118 5.43 -3.56 13.69
N HIS A 119 4.54 -4.54 13.60
CA HIS A 119 3.93 -5.22 14.74
C HIS A 119 5.00 -5.87 15.62
N GLN A 120 5.87 -6.71 15.05
CA GLN A 120 6.92 -7.43 15.77
C GLN A 120 7.98 -6.50 16.39
N THR A 121 8.17 -5.31 15.85
CA THR A 121 9.10 -4.31 16.40
C THR A 121 8.54 -3.58 17.62
N ILE A 122 7.21 -3.35 17.68
CA ILE A 122 6.57 -2.59 18.76
C ILE A 122 6.27 -3.46 19.98
N ILE A 123 5.91 -4.72 19.78
CA ILE A 123 5.52 -5.60 20.88
C ILE A 123 6.73 -6.09 21.70
N ASP A 124 6.57 -6.15 23.01
CA ASP A 124 7.57 -6.70 23.93
C ASP A 124 7.92 -8.16 23.63
N ASP A 125 9.16 -8.53 23.95
CA ASP A 125 9.68 -9.89 23.75
C ASP A 125 8.97 -10.95 24.60
N LEU A 126 8.29 -10.54 25.68
CA LEU A 126 7.49 -11.42 26.55
C LEU A 126 6.07 -11.68 26.01
N SER A 127 5.64 -10.94 24.99
CA SER A 127 4.30 -11.11 24.41
C SER A 127 4.17 -12.46 23.70
N ARG A 128 3.05 -13.16 23.90
CA ARG A 128 2.74 -14.42 23.19
C ARG A 128 2.68 -14.25 21.66
N LEU A 129 2.42 -13.03 21.19
CA LEU A 129 2.35 -12.71 19.76
C LEU A 129 3.72 -12.31 19.18
N LYS A 130 4.78 -12.31 19.99
CA LYS A 130 6.15 -12.13 19.54
C LYS A 130 6.63 -13.40 18.85
N MET A 131 7.02 -13.26 17.59
CA MET A 131 7.60 -14.34 16.83
C MET A 131 9.07 -14.50 17.17
N ARG A 132 9.52 -15.76 17.31
CA ARG A 132 10.95 -16.06 17.33
C ARG A 132 11.58 -15.62 16.01
N LYS A 133 12.80 -15.07 16.06
CA LYS A 133 13.51 -14.60 14.85
C LYS A 133 13.57 -15.64 13.73
N ARG A 134 13.77 -16.93 14.05
CA ARG A 134 13.79 -18.03 13.06
C ARG A 134 12.44 -18.19 12.34
N VAL A 135 11.33 -18.12 13.08
CA VAL A 135 9.98 -18.25 12.52
C VAL A 135 9.64 -17.05 11.65
N TYR A 136 10.02 -15.84 12.07
CA TYR A 136 9.84 -14.63 11.27
C TYR A 136 10.58 -14.71 9.92
N HIS A 137 11.87 -15.07 9.92
CA HIS A 137 12.63 -15.20 8.67
C HIS A 137 12.13 -16.34 7.79
N LEU A 138 11.72 -17.48 8.38
CA LEU A 138 11.10 -18.58 7.64
C LEU A 138 9.81 -18.12 6.94
N LEU A 139 8.96 -17.37 7.65
CA LEU A 139 7.74 -16.81 7.07
C LEU A 139 8.05 -15.86 5.91
N CYS A 140 9.00 -14.93 6.09
CA CYS A 140 9.44 -14.03 5.02
C CYS A 140 9.97 -14.80 3.79
N PHE A 141 10.77 -15.85 4.03
CA PHE A 141 11.30 -16.70 2.97
C PHE A 141 10.17 -17.44 2.23
N CYS A 142 9.25 -18.09 2.95
CA CYS A 142 8.10 -18.77 2.36
C CYS A 142 7.23 -17.81 1.53
N CYS A 143 7.00 -16.59 2.02
CA CYS A 143 6.31 -15.54 1.28
C CYS A 143 7.02 -15.18 -0.04
N GLY A 144 8.35 -15.03 -0.02
CA GLY A 144 9.13 -14.78 -1.24
C GLY A 144 9.10 -15.95 -2.23
N CYS A 145 9.20 -17.18 -1.74
CA CYS A 145 9.06 -18.39 -2.55
C CYS A 145 7.67 -18.49 -3.19
N MET A 146 6.61 -18.13 -2.46
CA MET A 146 5.24 -18.11 -2.98
C MET A 146 5.10 -17.16 -4.17
N CYS A 147 5.64 -15.93 -4.09
CA CYS A 147 5.63 -14.98 -5.21
C CYS A 147 6.36 -15.53 -6.44
N THR A 148 7.50 -16.20 -6.22
CA THR A 148 8.27 -16.84 -7.31
C THR A 148 7.52 -18.03 -7.92
N PHE A 149 6.85 -18.83 -7.08
CA PHE A 149 6.01 -19.92 -7.55
C PHE A 149 4.84 -19.44 -8.41
N ILE A 150 4.17 -18.36 -8.00
CA ILE A 150 3.09 -17.73 -8.79
C ILE A 150 3.61 -17.30 -10.17
N PHE A 151 4.78 -16.67 -10.23
CA PHE A 151 5.41 -16.30 -11.50
C PHE A 151 5.59 -17.52 -12.42
N ILE A 152 6.20 -18.59 -11.91
CA ILE A 152 6.46 -19.81 -12.69
C ILE A 152 5.15 -20.49 -13.11
N ALA A 153 4.16 -20.55 -12.23
CA ALA A 153 2.86 -21.16 -12.50
C ALA A 153 2.12 -20.44 -13.65
N VAL A 154 2.12 -19.10 -13.66
CA VAL A 154 1.51 -18.33 -14.76
C VAL A 154 2.34 -18.44 -16.03
N LEU A 155 3.67 -18.46 -15.92
CA LEU A 155 4.57 -18.49 -17.09
C LEU A 155 4.42 -19.80 -17.88
N THR A 156 4.26 -20.89 -17.14
CA THR A 156 4.05 -22.24 -17.68
C THR A 156 2.60 -22.53 -18.02
N SER A 157 1.66 -21.66 -17.65
CA SER A 157 0.25 -21.82 -17.98
C SER A 157 0.03 -21.68 -19.49
N PRO A 158 -0.71 -22.61 -20.12
CA PRO A 158 -1.02 -22.53 -21.55
C PRO A 158 -2.02 -21.38 -21.81
N SER A 159 -1.51 -20.19 -22.11
CA SER A 159 -2.31 -19.02 -22.54
C SER A 159 -2.10 -18.73 -24.02
N ASP A 160 -2.14 -19.79 -24.84
CA ASP A 160 -2.05 -19.67 -26.29
C ASP A 160 -3.37 -19.25 -26.94
N PHE A 161 -3.30 -18.79 -28.19
CA PHE A 161 -4.49 -18.41 -28.96
C PHE A 161 -5.41 -19.60 -29.22
N ALA A 162 -4.88 -20.84 -29.28
CA ALA A 162 -5.70 -22.02 -29.44
C ALA A 162 -6.63 -22.22 -28.23
N SER A 163 -6.11 -22.11 -27.00
CA SER A 163 -6.92 -22.18 -25.78
C SER A 163 -7.93 -21.05 -25.69
N SER A 164 -7.51 -19.82 -26.03
CA SER A 164 -8.43 -18.67 -26.08
C SER A 164 -9.53 -18.86 -27.13
N ASN A 165 -9.22 -19.41 -28.30
CA ASN A 165 -10.22 -19.67 -29.35
C ASN A 165 -11.20 -20.78 -28.97
N ARG A 166 -10.73 -21.83 -28.28
CA ARG A 166 -11.63 -22.83 -27.70
C ARG A 166 -12.56 -22.20 -26.67
N ALA A 167 -12.02 -21.37 -25.77
CA ALA A 167 -12.82 -20.66 -24.77
C ALA A 167 -13.88 -19.74 -25.41
N ILE A 168 -13.53 -18.97 -26.46
CA ILE A 168 -14.50 -18.14 -27.21
C ILE A 168 -15.68 -18.97 -27.70
N ALA A 169 -15.45 -20.19 -28.20
CA ALA A 169 -16.51 -21.07 -28.70
C ALA A 169 -17.46 -21.58 -27.59
N THR A 170 -17.05 -21.54 -26.33
CA THR A 170 -17.90 -21.95 -25.19
C THR A 170 -18.87 -20.85 -24.74
N TYR A 171 -18.60 -19.59 -25.09
CA TYR A 171 -19.42 -18.46 -24.66
C TYR A 171 -20.59 -18.22 -25.61
N LYS A 172 -21.78 -17.98 -25.04
CA LYS A 172 -22.98 -17.58 -25.80
C LYS A 172 -22.86 -16.20 -26.44
N ILE A 173 -22.00 -15.35 -25.88
CA ILE A 173 -21.77 -13.98 -26.32
C ILE A 173 -20.69 -14.00 -27.42
N ASN A 174 -20.99 -13.38 -28.56
CA ASN A 174 -20.02 -13.25 -29.64
C ASN A 174 -18.98 -12.16 -29.34
N ILE A 175 -17.78 -12.58 -28.96
CA ILE A 175 -16.61 -11.70 -28.75
C ILE A 175 -15.53 -11.90 -29.82
N THR A 176 -15.85 -12.48 -30.97
CA THR A 176 -14.85 -12.76 -32.03
C THR A 176 -14.20 -11.49 -32.60
N TRP A 177 -14.85 -10.33 -32.43
CA TRP A 177 -14.33 -9.03 -32.82
C TRP A 177 -12.98 -8.67 -32.16
N ILE A 178 -12.66 -9.21 -30.97
CA ILE A 178 -11.38 -8.94 -30.28
C ILE A 178 -10.17 -9.41 -31.09
N ARG A 179 -10.35 -10.40 -31.98
CA ARG A 179 -9.29 -10.93 -32.85
C ARG A 179 -8.71 -9.86 -33.78
N GLN A 180 -9.49 -8.83 -34.08
CA GLN A 180 -9.09 -7.73 -34.96
C GLN A 180 -8.41 -6.58 -34.19
N ARG A 181 -8.37 -6.65 -32.86
CA ARG A 181 -7.88 -5.56 -31.99
C ARG A 181 -6.42 -5.69 -31.60
N GLY A 182 -5.92 -6.91 -31.50
CA GLY A 182 -4.56 -7.20 -31.06
C GLY A 182 -4.45 -8.58 -30.45
N PRO A 183 -3.31 -8.91 -29.84
CA PRO A 183 -3.18 -10.10 -28.99
C PRO A 183 -4.28 -10.12 -27.94
N TYR A 184 -4.89 -11.29 -27.73
CA TYR A 184 -5.99 -11.48 -26.79
C TYR A 184 -5.80 -12.74 -25.95
N MET A 185 -6.37 -12.73 -24.76
CA MET A 185 -6.47 -13.88 -23.88
C MET A 185 -7.93 -14.03 -23.46
N VAL A 186 -8.45 -15.25 -23.57
CA VAL A 186 -9.77 -15.62 -23.09
C VAL A 186 -9.64 -16.87 -22.25
N LEU A 187 -10.00 -16.77 -20.97
CA LEU A 187 -10.07 -17.91 -20.08
C LEU A 187 -11.44 -18.56 -20.22
N GLU A 188 -11.49 -19.89 -20.16
CA GLU A 188 -12.75 -20.63 -20.11
C GLU A 188 -13.35 -20.53 -18.69
N LYS A 189 -14.66 -20.29 -18.59
CA LYS A 189 -15.39 -20.36 -17.32
C LYS A 189 -15.65 -21.81 -16.93
N ASN A 190 -14.61 -22.47 -16.44
CA ASN A 190 -14.68 -23.83 -15.89
C ASN A 190 -14.48 -23.82 -14.36
N LEU A 191 -14.52 -25.02 -13.76
CA LEU A 191 -14.33 -25.19 -12.32
C LEU A 191 -12.98 -24.63 -11.83
N TYR A 192 -11.91 -24.74 -12.62
CA TYR A 192 -10.59 -24.25 -12.25
C TYR A 192 -10.53 -22.73 -12.19
N THR A 193 -11.09 -22.03 -13.19
CA THR A 193 -11.15 -20.56 -13.20
C THR A 193 -11.98 -20.03 -12.03
N ARG A 194 -13.11 -20.67 -11.71
CA ARG A 194 -13.92 -20.32 -10.53
C ARG A 194 -13.20 -20.60 -9.22
N ALA A 195 -12.51 -21.75 -9.11
CA ALA A 195 -11.72 -22.10 -7.94
C ALA A 195 -10.56 -21.11 -7.73
N ALA A 196 -9.86 -20.70 -8.79
CA ALA A 196 -8.82 -19.68 -8.73
C ALA A 196 -9.38 -18.32 -8.25
N GLY A 197 -10.54 -17.91 -8.77
CA GLY A 197 -11.25 -16.72 -8.31
C GLY A 197 -11.62 -16.80 -6.82
N LEU A 198 -12.15 -17.93 -6.36
CA LEU A 198 -12.49 -18.13 -4.95
C LEU A 198 -11.24 -18.11 -4.05
N LEU A 199 -10.15 -18.77 -4.47
CA LEU A 199 -8.88 -18.74 -3.75
C LEU A 199 -8.34 -17.30 -3.64
N PHE A 200 -8.43 -16.50 -4.71
CA PHE A 200 -8.09 -15.08 -4.66
C PHE A 200 -8.95 -14.33 -3.63
N LEU A 201 -10.26 -14.51 -3.64
CA LEU A 201 -11.19 -13.87 -2.69
C LEU A 201 -10.88 -14.25 -1.24
N THR A 202 -10.65 -15.54 -0.98
CA THR A 202 -10.27 -16.03 0.36
C THR A 202 -8.94 -15.43 0.81
N ASN A 203 -7.93 -15.40 -0.06
CA ASN A 203 -6.63 -14.80 0.26
C ASN A 203 -6.73 -13.30 0.51
N ALA A 204 -7.52 -12.57 -0.28
CA ALA A 204 -7.76 -11.14 -0.08
C ALA A 204 -8.44 -10.88 1.27
N LEU A 205 -9.43 -11.70 1.64
CA LEU A 205 -10.12 -11.61 2.93
C LEU A 205 -9.17 -11.89 4.10
N ILE A 206 -8.42 -12.99 4.05
CA ILE A 206 -7.44 -13.35 5.10
C ILE A 206 -6.40 -12.24 5.25
N SER A 207 -5.89 -11.73 4.13
CA SER A 207 -4.91 -10.64 4.11
C SER A 207 -5.47 -9.38 4.75
N GLY A 208 -6.68 -8.97 4.36
CA GLY A 208 -7.37 -7.81 4.94
C GLY A 208 -7.62 -7.96 6.45
N ILE A 209 -8.12 -9.12 6.89
CA ILE A 209 -8.33 -9.39 8.32
C ILE A 209 -7.00 -9.35 9.08
N SER A 210 -5.96 -9.98 8.54
CA SER A 210 -4.65 -10.05 9.21
C SER A 210 -3.99 -8.69 9.39
N THR A 211 -4.02 -7.82 8.36
CA THR A 211 -3.43 -6.47 8.43
C THR A 211 -4.20 -5.57 9.38
N ASN A 212 -5.54 -5.63 9.34
CA ASN A 212 -6.40 -4.92 10.30
C ASN A 212 -6.17 -5.40 11.73
N ALA A 213 -6.12 -6.72 11.95
CA ALA A 213 -5.88 -7.29 13.27
C ALA A 213 -4.52 -6.86 13.84
N MET A 214 -3.45 -6.89 13.03
CA MET A 214 -2.13 -6.41 13.45
C MET A 214 -2.15 -4.91 13.80
N TYR A 215 -2.80 -4.08 12.98
CA TYR A 215 -2.95 -2.65 13.24
C TYR A 215 -3.69 -2.37 14.55
N TRP A 216 -4.87 -2.96 14.73
CA TRP A 216 -5.67 -2.80 15.94
C TRP A 216 -4.96 -3.32 17.18
N HIS A 217 -4.25 -4.45 17.07
CA HIS A 217 -3.46 -4.99 18.16
C HIS A 217 -2.32 -4.05 18.58
N ILE A 218 -1.60 -3.44 17.63
CA ILE A 218 -0.58 -2.42 17.95
C ILE A 218 -1.20 -1.27 18.74
N LEU A 219 -2.37 -0.75 18.31
CA LEU A 219 -3.03 0.35 19.00
C LEU A 219 -3.49 -0.03 20.41
N HIS A 220 -4.11 -1.20 20.56
CA HIS A 220 -4.54 -1.73 21.84
C HIS A 220 -3.35 -1.90 22.80
N TYR A 221 -2.29 -2.54 22.32
CA TYR A 221 -1.06 -2.75 23.09
C TYR A 221 -0.45 -1.42 23.55
N LEU A 222 -0.34 -0.43 22.66
CA LEU A 222 0.16 0.89 23.06
C LEU A 222 -0.75 1.59 24.08
N ASN A 223 -2.08 1.49 23.95
CA ASN A 223 -3.01 2.09 24.90
C ASN A 223 -2.85 1.51 26.31
N ASN A 224 -2.64 0.19 26.41
CA ASN A 224 -2.62 -0.54 27.67
C ASN A 224 -1.22 -0.72 28.27
N ALA A 225 -0.15 -0.41 27.54
CA ALA A 225 1.20 -0.42 28.08
C ALA A 225 1.34 0.67 29.17
N THR A 226 1.46 0.22 30.43
CA THR A 226 1.61 1.07 31.63
C THR A 226 3.07 1.40 31.94
N SER A 227 4.04 0.65 31.41
CA SER A 227 5.43 0.67 31.88
C SER A 227 6.52 1.06 30.86
N SER A 228 6.23 1.12 29.55
CA SER A 228 7.30 1.09 28.53
C SER A 228 7.65 2.42 27.83
N GLY A 229 7.25 3.59 28.35
CA GLY A 229 7.80 4.85 27.85
C GLY A 229 7.00 6.11 28.18
N SER A 230 7.57 7.27 27.86
CA SER A 230 6.86 8.54 28.01
C SER A 230 5.62 8.60 27.11
N VAL A 231 4.54 9.21 27.61
CA VAL A 231 3.28 9.40 26.85
C VAL A 231 3.53 10.04 25.48
N SER A 232 4.50 10.95 25.41
CA SER A 232 4.93 11.60 24.17
C SER A 232 5.46 10.60 23.13
N THR A 233 6.37 9.70 23.54
CA THR A 233 6.94 8.66 22.65
C THR A 233 5.85 7.73 22.13
N ARG A 234 4.95 7.30 23.02
CA ARG A 234 3.80 6.47 22.63
C ARG A 234 2.92 7.16 21.58
N ASN A 235 2.60 8.44 21.78
CA ASN A 235 1.77 9.19 20.83
C ASN A 235 2.48 9.38 19.49
N MET A 236 3.81 9.56 19.49
CA MET A 236 4.62 9.57 18.27
C MET A 236 4.54 8.23 17.53
N ILE A 237 4.66 7.10 18.23
CA ILE A 237 4.55 5.76 17.61
C ILE A 237 3.16 5.55 17.02
N LYS A 238 2.08 5.87 17.75
CA LYS A 238 0.70 5.76 17.24
C LYS A 238 0.49 6.55 15.96
N ARG A 239 0.98 7.79 15.92
CA ARG A 239 0.92 8.64 14.70
C ARG A 239 1.71 8.03 13.55
N SER A 240 2.89 7.48 13.81
CA SER A 240 3.69 6.79 12.78
C SER A 240 2.99 5.52 12.27
N VAL A 241 2.32 4.76 13.12
CA VAL A 241 1.59 3.54 12.74
C VAL A 241 0.33 3.91 11.94
N LEU A 242 -0.41 4.94 12.34
CA LEU A 242 -1.55 5.45 11.58
C LEU A 242 -1.12 5.94 10.19
N ALA A 243 -0.02 6.70 10.11
CA ALA A 243 0.51 7.15 8.83
C ALA A 243 0.87 5.96 7.92
N LEU A 244 1.58 4.95 8.45
CA LEU A 244 1.89 3.72 7.71
C LEU A 244 0.61 2.99 7.27
N TYR A 245 -0.39 2.92 8.15
CA TYR A 245 -1.65 2.27 7.83
C TYR A 245 -2.34 2.94 6.64
N ILE A 246 -2.45 4.27 6.67
CA ILE A 246 -3.04 5.04 5.57
C ILE A 246 -2.25 4.84 4.26
N GLN A 247 -0.91 4.83 4.33
CA GLN A 247 -0.04 4.60 3.16
C GLN A 247 -0.31 3.27 2.49
N LEU A 248 -0.39 2.20 3.27
CA LEU A 248 -0.58 0.84 2.75
C LEU A 248 -2.05 0.53 2.42
N PHE A 249 -2.99 1.25 3.04
CA PHE A 249 -4.42 1.14 2.73
C PHE A 249 -4.75 1.68 1.34
N ALA A 250 -4.11 2.77 0.89
CA ALA A 250 -4.36 3.36 -0.41
C ALA A 250 -4.22 2.37 -1.59
N PRO A 251 -3.08 1.69 -1.80
CA PRO A 251 -2.96 0.70 -2.87
C PRO A 251 -3.90 -0.50 -2.65
N SER A 252 -4.12 -0.92 -1.39
CA SER A 252 -5.07 -2.00 -1.07
C SER A 252 -6.51 -1.66 -1.45
N PHE A 253 -6.92 -0.40 -1.29
CA PHE A 253 -8.25 0.07 -1.63
C PHE A 253 -8.41 0.21 -3.14
N PHE A 254 -7.51 0.92 -3.82
CA PHE A 254 -7.63 1.19 -5.26
C PHE A 254 -7.35 -0.05 -6.12
N LEU A 255 -6.47 -0.97 -5.71
CA LEU A 255 -6.26 -2.22 -6.44
C LEU A 255 -7.14 -3.36 -5.89
N GLY A 256 -7.09 -3.59 -4.59
CA GLY A 256 -7.68 -4.78 -3.97
C GLY A 256 -9.20 -4.80 -4.01
N LEU A 257 -9.86 -3.69 -3.66
CA LEU A 257 -11.33 -3.65 -3.64
C LEU A 257 -11.95 -3.84 -5.04
N PRO A 258 -11.52 -3.14 -6.11
CA PRO A 258 -12.01 -3.41 -7.46
C PRO A 258 -11.77 -4.85 -7.91
N MET A 259 -10.59 -5.40 -7.64
CA MET A 259 -10.28 -6.80 -7.96
C MET A 259 -11.22 -7.77 -7.25
N VAL A 260 -11.45 -7.60 -5.94
CA VAL A 260 -12.38 -8.44 -5.17
C VAL A 260 -13.78 -8.39 -5.77
N ILE A 261 -14.29 -7.21 -6.13
CA ILE A 261 -15.63 -7.08 -6.73
C ILE A 261 -15.68 -7.75 -8.11
N CYS A 262 -14.67 -7.53 -8.96
CA CYS A 262 -14.57 -8.18 -10.28
C CYS A 262 -14.50 -9.71 -10.18
N PHE A 263 -13.72 -10.26 -9.25
CA PHE A 263 -13.63 -11.71 -9.02
C PHE A 263 -14.89 -12.29 -8.39
N LEU A 264 -15.59 -11.53 -7.53
CA LEU A 264 -16.90 -11.92 -7.03
C LEU A 264 -17.88 -12.06 -8.18
N PHE A 265 -17.97 -11.06 -9.05
CA PHE A 265 -18.82 -11.06 -10.24
C PHE A 265 -18.48 -12.18 -11.23
N LEU A 266 -17.18 -12.49 -11.40
CA LEU A 266 -16.72 -13.63 -12.18
C LEU A 266 -17.18 -14.96 -11.58
N SER A 267 -17.19 -15.07 -10.25
CA SER A 267 -17.50 -16.32 -9.54
C SER A 267 -19.01 -16.58 -9.42
N THR A 268 -19.82 -15.53 -9.27
CA THR A 268 -21.27 -15.61 -9.11
C THR A 268 -22.04 -15.49 -10.43
N ASP A 269 -21.37 -15.07 -11.51
CA ASP A 269 -22.00 -14.74 -12.80
C ASP A 269 -23.10 -13.64 -12.69
N THR A 270 -23.00 -12.75 -11.69
CA THR A 270 -23.98 -11.67 -11.45
C THR A 270 -23.52 -10.29 -11.87
N GLY A 271 -22.28 -10.15 -12.36
CA GLY A 271 -21.71 -8.84 -12.68
C GLY A 271 -22.20 -8.24 -13.98
N ASP A 272 -22.29 -6.91 -14.01
CA ASP A 272 -22.48 -6.14 -15.23
C ASP A 272 -21.14 -5.69 -15.84
N PHE A 273 -21.08 -5.64 -17.16
CA PHE A 273 -19.89 -5.25 -17.92
C PHE A 273 -19.45 -3.81 -17.61
N MET A 274 -20.38 -2.85 -17.63
CA MET A 274 -20.05 -1.44 -17.41
C MET A 274 -19.52 -1.22 -15.99
N THR A 275 -20.09 -1.91 -15.01
CA THR A 275 -19.60 -1.86 -13.62
C THR A 275 -18.16 -2.36 -13.53
N CYS A 276 -17.85 -3.53 -14.10
CA CYS A 276 -16.49 -4.05 -14.16
C CYS A 276 -15.53 -3.11 -14.90
N TYR A 277 -15.99 -2.49 -15.99
CA TYR A 277 -15.18 -1.55 -16.77
C TYR A 277 -14.80 -0.31 -15.96
N VAL A 278 -15.73 0.26 -15.19
CA VAL A 278 -15.46 1.37 -14.26
C VAL A 278 -14.53 0.94 -13.13
N LEU A 279 -14.71 -0.26 -12.58
CA LEU A 279 -13.79 -0.82 -11.58
C LEU A 279 -12.36 -0.96 -12.13
N CYS A 280 -12.22 -1.32 -13.40
CA CYS A 280 -10.91 -1.37 -14.07
C CYS A 280 -10.26 0.00 -14.23
N TYR A 281 -11.03 1.10 -14.38
CA TYR A 281 -10.47 2.46 -14.30
C TYR A 281 -9.98 2.80 -12.90
N ILE A 282 -10.76 2.48 -11.86
CA ILE A 282 -10.39 2.73 -10.46
C ILE A 282 -9.11 1.96 -10.11
N LEU A 283 -8.98 0.74 -10.64
CA LEU A 283 -7.79 -0.09 -10.51
C LEU A 283 -6.53 0.66 -10.95
N GLN A 284 -6.57 1.43 -12.03
CA GLN A 284 -5.40 2.17 -12.53
C GLN A 284 -4.93 3.27 -11.58
N LEU A 285 -5.75 3.71 -10.63
CA LEU A 285 -5.39 4.78 -9.70
C LEU A 285 -4.50 4.31 -8.54
N HIS A 286 -4.28 3.00 -8.36
CA HIS A 286 -3.55 2.48 -7.20
C HIS A 286 -2.13 3.04 -7.06
N SER A 287 -1.38 3.13 -8.16
CA SER A 287 -0.01 3.66 -8.18
C SER A 287 0.07 5.16 -7.87
N PRO A 288 -0.63 6.06 -8.61
CA PRO A 288 -0.59 7.48 -8.31
C PRO A 288 -1.19 7.77 -6.93
N ALA A 289 -2.25 7.08 -6.51
CA ALA A 289 -2.82 7.24 -5.18
C ALA A 289 -1.83 6.85 -4.08
N HIS A 290 -1.13 5.72 -4.21
CA HIS A 290 -0.09 5.32 -3.26
C HIS A 290 0.99 6.40 -3.13
N SER A 291 1.52 6.89 -4.25
CA SER A 291 2.57 7.92 -4.26
C SER A 291 2.09 9.25 -3.68
N ILE A 292 0.89 9.71 -4.03
CA ILE A 292 0.29 10.93 -3.48
C ILE A 292 0.10 10.79 -1.97
N VAL A 293 -0.44 9.66 -1.50
CA VAL A 293 -0.65 9.41 -0.07
C VAL A 293 0.67 9.37 0.68
N LEU A 294 1.69 8.68 0.16
CA LEU A 294 3.03 8.62 0.74
C LEU A 294 3.63 10.02 0.96
N LEU A 295 3.58 10.87 -0.07
CA LEU A 295 4.06 12.25 -0.02
C LEU A 295 3.21 13.14 0.91
N SER A 296 1.89 12.94 0.92
CA SER A 296 0.95 13.79 1.66
C SER A 296 0.90 13.46 3.14
N ILE A 297 1.08 12.21 3.56
CA ILE A 297 0.93 11.84 4.96
C ILE A 297 2.24 11.94 5.74
N THR A 298 3.39 11.79 5.06
CA THR A 298 4.71 11.83 5.70
C THR A 298 5.15 13.27 5.96
N PRO A 299 5.29 13.71 7.24
CA PRO A 299 5.57 15.11 7.54
C PRO A 299 6.89 15.63 6.96
N ALA A 300 7.93 14.79 6.90
CA ALA A 300 9.22 15.15 6.32
C ALA A 300 9.08 15.45 4.81
N TYR A 301 8.38 14.59 4.07
CA TYR A 301 8.20 14.74 2.62
C TYR A 301 7.36 15.97 2.30
N ARG A 302 6.30 16.23 3.07
CA ARG A 302 5.54 17.48 2.93
C ARG A 302 6.40 18.71 3.14
N ARG A 303 7.27 18.73 4.16
CA ARG A 303 8.15 19.89 4.42
C ARG A 303 9.12 20.11 3.27
N PHE A 304 9.68 19.03 2.73
CA PHE A 304 10.51 19.06 1.53
C PHE A 304 9.73 19.64 0.32
N LEU A 305 8.53 19.14 0.03
CA LEU A 305 7.71 19.66 -1.06
C LEU A 305 7.31 21.13 -0.86
N LEU A 306 6.98 21.53 0.37
CA LEU A 306 6.66 22.92 0.70
C LEU A 306 7.86 23.85 0.58
N SER A 307 9.10 23.35 0.63
CA SER A 307 10.31 24.17 0.46
C SER A 307 10.49 24.73 -0.95
N PHE A 308 9.84 24.12 -1.96
CA PHE A 308 9.83 24.64 -3.33
C PHE A 308 8.86 25.82 -3.51
N PHE A 309 7.93 26.03 -2.57
CA PHE A 309 6.99 27.14 -2.65
C PHE A 309 7.54 28.33 -1.85
N PRO A 310 7.44 29.57 -2.38
CA PRO A 310 7.89 30.76 -1.67
C PRO A 310 7.24 30.85 -0.30
N GLN A 311 8.03 30.67 0.75
CA GLN A 311 7.56 30.88 2.11
C GLN A 311 7.26 32.38 2.22
N ARG A 312 5.98 32.74 2.20
CA ARG A 312 5.53 34.09 2.57
C ARG A 312 6.05 34.31 3.98
N SER A 313 7.13 35.08 4.08
CA SER A 313 7.92 35.28 5.29
C SER A 313 6.96 35.68 6.41
N ARG A 314 6.63 34.72 7.29
CA ARG A 314 6.09 35.06 8.59
C ARG A 314 7.16 35.91 9.24
N VAL A 315 6.80 37.19 9.42
CA VAL A 315 7.52 38.19 10.20
C VAL A 315 8.26 37.48 11.34
N LYS A 316 9.59 37.54 11.28
CA LYS A 316 10.44 37.09 12.38
C LYS A 316 9.95 37.81 13.64
N GLN A 317 9.25 37.10 14.52
CA GLN A 317 9.19 37.55 15.90
C GLN A 317 10.63 37.60 16.39
N HIS A 318 11.01 38.77 16.88
CA HIS A 318 12.34 39.10 17.36
C HIS A 318 12.89 37.99 18.27
N PRO A 319 14.14 37.54 18.04
CA PRO A 319 14.81 36.64 18.96
C PRO A 319 15.16 37.42 20.24
N TYR A 320 14.67 36.96 21.38
CA TYR A 320 15.23 37.31 22.68
C TYR A 320 16.73 36.97 22.63
N ARG A 321 17.56 38.01 22.67
CA ARG A 321 19.02 37.94 22.72
C ARG A 321 19.45 37.31 24.05
N SER A 322 20.15 36.19 23.94
CA SER A 322 21.34 35.82 24.72
C SER A 322 21.30 35.98 26.25
N LEU A 323 21.08 34.87 26.96
CA LEU A 323 21.74 34.64 28.25
C LEU A 323 23.22 34.29 27.99
N PRO A 324 24.19 34.99 28.57
CA PRO A 324 25.55 34.49 28.71
C PRO A 324 25.66 33.54 29.90
N HIS A 325 26.52 32.54 29.72
CA HIS A 325 26.96 31.57 30.72
C HIS A 325 27.22 32.21 32.10
N LEU A 326 26.48 31.77 33.12
CA LEU A 326 26.84 32.01 34.52
C LEU A 326 27.60 30.78 35.06
N PRO A 327 28.81 30.97 35.62
CA PRO A 327 29.61 29.87 36.15
C PRO A 327 29.03 29.27 37.44
N ARG A 328 29.27 27.97 37.62
CA ARG A 328 29.03 27.20 38.86
C ARG A 328 29.78 27.82 40.05
N GLN A 329 29.15 28.77 40.72
CA GLN A 329 29.44 29.13 42.10
C GLN A 329 28.29 30.01 42.58
N ILE A 330 27.33 29.39 43.27
CA ILE A 330 26.39 29.90 44.30
C ILE A 330 25.37 28.75 44.48
N SER A 331 25.85 27.61 45.01
CA SER A 331 24.99 26.54 45.56
C SER A 331 24.90 26.63 47.09
N HIS A 332 25.33 27.74 47.69
CA HIS A 332 25.45 27.89 49.16
C HIS A 332 24.61 29.02 49.77
N VAL A 333 23.74 29.69 49.00
CA VAL A 333 22.89 30.77 49.56
C VAL A 333 21.38 30.50 49.43
N PHE A 334 20.94 29.57 48.57
CA PHE A 334 19.52 29.20 48.48
C PHE A 334 19.09 28.01 49.37
N LEU A 335 20.03 27.40 50.10
CA LEU A 335 19.76 26.33 51.08
C LEU A 335 19.55 26.84 52.51
N HIS A 336 19.65 28.15 52.75
CA HIS A 336 19.48 28.75 54.09
C HIS A 336 18.21 29.60 54.27
N ILE A 337 17.37 29.76 53.24
CA ILE A 337 16.08 30.47 53.33
C ILE A 337 14.88 29.50 53.36
N GLY A 338 15.04 28.26 52.85
CA GLY A 338 13.99 27.23 52.88
C GLY A 338 13.78 26.56 54.26
N SER A 339 14.77 26.62 55.16
CA SER A 339 14.71 26.00 56.50
C SER A 339 14.19 26.94 57.61
N ALA A 340 14.02 28.24 57.30
CA ALA A 340 13.47 29.23 58.23
C ALA A 340 11.94 29.41 58.12
N LEU A 341 11.33 29.02 57.00
CA LEU A 341 9.87 29.12 56.79
C LEU A 341 9.10 27.85 57.22
N HIS A 342 9.79 26.75 57.53
CA HIS A 342 9.18 25.53 58.08
C HIS A 342 9.09 25.54 59.63
N ARG A 343 9.60 26.58 60.31
CA ARG A 343 9.52 26.72 61.79
C ARG A 343 8.46 27.69 62.30
N LEU A 344 7.71 28.36 61.42
CA LEU A 344 6.62 29.29 61.81
C LEU A 344 5.25 28.68 61.53
N GLY A 345 4.96 27.57 62.21
CA GLY A 345 3.75 26.77 62.04
C GLY A 345 2.45 27.57 62.17
N ILE A 346 1.84 27.92 61.03
CA ILE A 346 0.47 28.43 60.93
C ILE A 346 -0.11 28.00 59.56
N HIS A 347 -0.77 26.84 59.49
CA HIS A 347 -2.20 26.74 59.11
C HIS A 347 -2.67 25.29 58.99
N ARG A 348 -3.74 24.99 59.74
CA ARG A 348 -4.56 23.78 59.68
C ARG A 348 -5.51 23.82 58.46
N ARG A 349 -5.63 22.67 57.77
CA ARG A 349 -6.82 21.92 57.25
C ARG A 349 -7.94 22.67 56.47
N PRO A 350 -8.71 22.03 55.55
CA PRO A 350 -9.30 20.70 55.76
C PRO A 350 -9.40 19.71 54.58
N SER A 351 -9.73 18.50 54.99
CA SER A 351 -10.15 17.30 54.28
C SER A 351 -11.40 17.52 53.43
N ILE A 352 -11.38 17.00 52.20
CA ILE A 352 -12.58 16.75 51.38
C ILE A 352 -12.64 15.25 51.10
N SER A 353 -13.70 14.64 51.62
CA SER A 353 -14.21 13.30 51.28
C SER A 353 -14.97 13.38 49.95
N PHE A 354 -14.84 12.34 49.12
CA PHE A 354 -15.75 12.09 48.00
C PHE A 354 -16.61 10.88 48.35
N GLU A 355 -17.94 11.07 48.25
CA GLU A 355 -18.93 10.01 48.03
C GLU A 355 -18.79 9.42 46.62
#